data_AF-A0A916CXN2-F1
#
_entry.id   AF-A0A916CXN2-F1
#
_cell.length_a   1.000
_cell.length_b   1.000
_cell.length_c   1.000
_cell.angle_alpha   90.00
_cell.angle_beta   90.00
_cell.angle_gamma   90.00
#
_symmetry.space_group_name_H-M   'P 1'
#
loop_
_entity.id
_entity.type
_entity.pdbx_description
1 polymer ?
#
loop_
_entity_poly.entity_id
_entity_poly.type
_entity_poly.pdbx_seq_one_letter_code
_entity_poly.pdbx_strand_id
1 'polypeptide(L)'
;KILVGEETPVRVIDAGAASQVGVPARANVQFKETGIILTVTPHITNNRQIRMSIAAEQSELRIIGGDLGFTIPKRNATTQLLVGDGETAVIGGLTQTQVVKNKSGIPLLSDLPLIGRLFSQTDTREEKRDLLIMITPHIIDEGEAIRPPNHDQH
;
A
#
# COMPACT_ATOMS: atom_id res chain seq x y z
N LYS A 1 -12.40 8.13 8.78
CA LYS A 1 -11.56 6.99 8.33
C LYS A 1 -12.28 6.37 7.15
N ILE A 2 -11.62 6.28 5.99
CA ILE A 2 -12.09 5.52 4.83
C ILE A 2 -11.21 4.27 4.77
N LEU A 3 -11.82 3.11 4.68
CA LEU A 3 -11.15 1.82 4.52
C LEU A 3 -11.69 1.19 3.23
N VAL A 4 -10.80 0.88 2.30
CA VAL A 4 -11.09 0.05 1.12
C VAL A 4 -10.11 -1.10 1.16
N GLY A 5 -10.57 -2.26 1.62
CA GLY A 5 -9.70 -3.39 1.91
C GLY A 5 -10.44 -4.61 2.40
N GLU A 6 -9.69 -5.59 2.88
CA GLU A 6 -10.19 -6.87 3.39
C GLU A 6 -9.56 -7.20 4.75
N GLU A 7 -10.28 -7.94 5.58
CA GLU A 7 -9.74 -8.45 6.84
C GLU A 7 -8.96 -9.73 6.56
N THR A 8 -7.64 -9.64 6.67
CA THR A 8 -6.78 -10.78 6.40
C THR A 8 -6.59 -11.61 7.68
N PRO A 9 -6.90 -12.93 7.66
CA PRO A 9 -6.65 -13.80 8.79
C PRO A 9 -5.14 -14.11 8.89
N VAL A 10 -4.58 -13.81 10.05
CA VAL A 10 -3.19 -14.08 10.42
C VAL A 10 -3.16 -15.15 11.50
N ARG A 11 -2.50 -16.28 11.23
CA ARG A 11 -2.26 -17.31 12.24
C ARG A 11 -1.09 -16.88 13.12
N VAL A 12 -1.33 -16.74 14.42
CA VAL A 12 -0.32 -16.51 15.45
C VAL A 12 -0.16 -17.80 16.24
N ILE A 13 1.06 -18.30 16.34
CA ILE A 13 1.36 -19.53 17.09
C ILE A 13 1.74 -19.12 18.50
N ASP A 14 0.93 -19.49 19.50
CA ASP A 14 1.26 -19.23 20.90
C ASP A 14 2.32 -20.23 21.38
N ALA A 15 3.60 -19.87 21.27
CA ALA A 15 4.72 -20.71 21.71
C ALA A 15 4.73 -21.01 23.22
N GLY A 16 3.91 -20.31 24.02
CA GLY A 16 3.75 -20.55 25.46
C GLY A 16 3.02 -21.86 25.81
N ALA A 17 2.32 -22.49 24.87
CA ALA A 17 1.67 -23.79 25.09
C ALA A 17 2.64 -24.98 24.97
N ALA A 18 3.89 -24.76 24.53
CA ALA A 18 4.88 -25.81 24.32
C ALA A 18 5.62 -26.27 25.60
N SER A 19 5.26 -25.76 26.79
CA SER A 19 5.92 -26.14 28.05
C SER A 19 5.40 -27.44 28.69
N GLN A 20 4.42 -28.13 28.08
CA GLN A 20 3.97 -29.45 28.54
C GLN A 20 3.97 -30.48 27.39
N VAL A 21 4.65 -31.60 27.63
CA VAL A 21 4.67 -32.77 26.75
C VAL A 21 3.22 -33.22 26.52
N GLY A 22 2.78 -33.26 25.25
CA GLY A 22 1.46 -33.77 24.85
C GLY A 22 0.37 -32.72 24.62
N VAL A 23 0.64 -31.42 24.78
CA VAL A 23 -0.33 -30.36 24.44
C VAL A 23 -0.03 -29.83 23.02
N PRO A 24 -0.94 -29.97 22.04
CA PRO A 24 -0.73 -29.40 20.72
C PRO A 24 -0.71 -27.87 20.82
N ALA A 25 0.25 -27.24 20.12
CA ALA A 25 0.33 -25.78 20.04
C ALA A 25 -1.00 -25.20 19.55
N ARG A 26 -1.56 -24.26 20.31
CA ARG A 26 -2.77 -23.55 19.90
C ARG A 26 -2.38 -22.44 18.93
N ALA A 27 -2.90 -22.51 17.71
CA ALA A 27 -2.83 -21.42 16.76
C ALA A 27 -4.04 -20.51 16.97
N ASN A 28 -3.79 -19.25 17.32
CA ASN A 28 -4.82 -18.22 17.39
C ASN A 28 -4.93 -17.51 16.03
N VAL A 29 -6.14 -17.15 15.60
CA VAL A 29 -6.34 -16.42 14.35
C VAL A 29 -6.65 -14.98 14.71
N GLN A 30 -5.77 -14.06 14.33
CA GLN A 30 -5.98 -12.62 14.46
C GLN A 30 -6.35 -12.05 13.09
N PHE A 31 -7.42 -11.27 13.03
CA PHE A 31 -7.78 -10.54 11.82
C PHE A 31 -7.04 -9.21 11.79
N LYS A 32 -6.43 -8.89 10.65
CA LYS A 32 -5.75 -7.62 10.43
C LYS A 32 -6.33 -6.94 9.21
N GLU A 33 -6.75 -5.69 9.37
CA GLU A 33 -7.16 -4.84 8.24
C GLU A 33 -5.96 -4.69 7.30
N THR A 34 -6.12 -5.10 6.04
CA THR A 34 -5.20 -4.77 4.97
C THR A 34 -5.95 -4.15 3.79
N GLY A 35 -5.24 -3.38 2.97
CA GLY A 35 -5.81 -2.61 1.86
C GLY A 35 -5.39 -1.15 1.91
N ILE A 36 -6.22 -0.27 1.37
CA ILE A 36 -6.01 1.18 1.35
C ILE A 36 -6.81 1.81 2.49
N ILE A 37 -6.11 2.39 3.45
CA ILE A 37 -6.66 3.09 4.60
C ILE A 37 -6.33 4.56 4.45
N LEU A 38 -7.34 5.42 4.41
CA LEU A 38 -7.17 6.86 4.35
C LEU A 38 -7.84 7.52 5.58
N THR A 39 -7.05 8.24 6.34
CA THR A 39 -7.52 9.03 7.48
C THR A 39 -7.24 10.49 7.21
N VAL A 40 -8.29 11.31 7.26
CA VAL A 40 -8.23 12.75 7.01
C VAL A 40 -8.78 13.47 8.23
N THR A 41 -8.04 14.46 8.71
CA THR A 41 -8.47 15.36 9.79
C THR A 41 -8.44 16.79 9.27
N PRO A 42 -9.60 17.36 8.89
CA PRO A 42 -9.69 18.74 8.43
C PRO A 42 -9.82 19.73 9.60
N HIS A 43 -9.30 20.94 9.41
CA HIS A 43 -9.46 22.07 10.32
C HIS A 43 -9.56 23.38 9.52
N ILE A 44 -10.62 24.14 9.73
CA ILE A 44 -10.83 25.43 9.07
C ILE A 44 -10.04 26.50 9.82
N THR A 45 -9.25 27.27 9.09
CA THR A 45 -8.46 28.39 9.62
C THR A 45 -9.26 29.69 9.57
N ASN A 46 -8.83 30.71 10.32
CA ASN A 46 -9.48 32.03 10.35
C ASN A 46 -9.56 32.71 8.97
N ASN A 47 -8.67 32.34 8.04
CA ASN A 47 -8.64 32.88 6.68
C ASN A 47 -9.50 32.05 5.70
N ARG A 48 -10.41 31.20 6.21
CA ARG A 48 -11.29 30.32 5.43
C ARG A 48 -10.51 29.33 4.54
N GLN A 49 -9.28 28.98 4.93
CA GLN A 49 -8.50 27.89 4.33
C GLN A 49 -8.63 26.61 5.16
N ILE A 50 -8.52 25.45 4.52
CA ILE A 50 -8.69 24.14 5.16
C ILE A 50 -7.31 23.51 5.33
N ARG A 51 -6.88 23.39 6.59
CA ARG A 51 -5.71 22.60 6.95
C ARG A 51 -6.13 21.14 7.07
N MET A 52 -5.48 20.26 6.32
CA MET A 52 -5.76 18.82 6.35
C MET A 52 -4.51 18.06 6.80
N SER A 53 -4.68 17.23 7.82
CA SER A 53 -3.72 16.17 8.14
C SER A 53 -4.22 14.87 7.52
N ILE A 54 -3.41 14.29 6.64
CA ILE A 54 -3.78 13.12 5.83
C ILE A 54 -2.79 12.01 6.13
N ALA A 55 -3.30 10.87 6.56
CA ALA A 55 -2.55 9.64 6.75
C ALA A 55 -3.12 8.56 5.83
N ALA A 56 -2.33 8.13 4.86
CA ALA A 56 -2.65 7.03 3.95
C ALA A 56 -1.78 5.82 4.29
N GLU A 57 -2.38 4.65 4.41
CA GLU A 57 -1.71 3.37 4.53
C GLU A 57 -2.17 2.47 3.38
N GLN A 58 -1.23 1.87 2.65
CA GLN A 58 -1.50 0.77 1.74
C GLN A 58 -0.81 -0.48 2.28
N SER A 59 -1.56 -1.55 2.43
CA SER A 59 -1.05 -2.85 2.85
C SER A 59 -1.67 -3.98 2.03
N GLU A 60 -0.95 -5.07 1.87
CA GLU A 60 -1.37 -6.24 1.10
C GLU A 60 -0.83 -7.50 1.81
N LEU A 61 -1.55 -8.62 1.81
CA LEU A 61 -0.96 -9.87 2.30
C LEU A 61 0.00 -10.43 1.25
N ARG A 62 1.25 -10.70 1.63
CA ARG A 62 2.20 -11.43 0.78
C ARG A 62 2.62 -12.72 1.46
N ILE A 63 2.29 -13.86 0.86
CA ILE A 63 2.79 -15.16 1.30
C ILE A 63 4.28 -15.23 0.95
N ILE A 64 5.13 -15.48 1.95
CA ILE A 64 6.56 -15.74 1.75
C ILE A 64 6.79 -17.22 2.05
N GLY A 65 7.45 -17.94 1.16
CA GLY A 65 7.89 -19.31 1.46
C GLY A 65 8.88 -19.32 2.62
N GLY A 66 8.65 -20.17 3.63
CA GLY A 66 9.49 -20.30 4.83
C GLY A 66 8.70 -20.22 6.13
N ASP A 67 9.41 -20.30 7.26
CA ASP A 67 8.89 -20.52 8.62
C ASP A 67 7.89 -19.45 9.13
N LEU A 68 7.93 -18.24 8.55
CA LEU A 68 7.03 -17.14 8.90
C LEU A 68 5.69 -17.17 8.14
N GLY A 69 5.55 -17.95 7.06
CA GLY A 69 4.32 -18.18 6.31
C GLY A 69 3.76 -16.98 5.51
N PHE A 70 3.94 -15.73 5.96
CA PHE A 70 3.46 -14.52 5.28
C PHE A 70 4.14 -13.25 5.82
N THR A 71 4.06 -12.16 5.07
CA THR A 71 4.38 -10.80 5.46
C THR A 71 3.25 -9.87 5.02
N ILE A 72 3.13 -8.72 5.65
CA ILE A 72 2.21 -7.66 5.23
C ILE A 72 3.08 -6.41 5.03
N PRO A 73 3.61 -6.18 3.81
CA PRO A 73 4.32 -4.94 3.52
C PRO A 73 3.32 -3.79 3.64
N LYS A 74 3.74 -2.75 4.36
CA LYS A 74 2.95 -1.53 4.58
C LYS A 74 3.64 -0.35 3.95
N ARG A 75 2.88 0.55 3.36
CA ARG A 75 3.32 1.84 2.82
C ARG A 75 2.51 2.92 3.51
N ASN A 76 3.18 3.80 4.24
CA ASN A 76 2.53 4.87 4.99
C ASN A 76 2.98 6.22 4.45
N ALA A 77 2.04 7.12 4.24
CA ALA A 77 2.29 8.51 3.88
C ALA A 77 1.48 9.41 4.83
N THR A 78 2.17 10.25 5.59
CA THR A 78 1.55 11.27 6.43
C THR A 78 1.97 12.63 5.90
N THR A 79 0.98 13.46 5.55
CA THR A 79 1.22 14.80 5.05
C THR A 79 0.27 15.80 5.69
N GLN A 80 0.72 17.03 5.81
CA GLN A 80 -0.10 18.16 6.22
C GLN A 80 -0.09 19.18 5.11
N LEU A 81 -1.27 19.63 4.70
CA LEU A 81 -1.42 20.61 3.65
C LEU A 81 -2.48 21.64 3.99
N LEU A 82 -2.37 22.80 3.37
CA LEU A 82 -3.30 23.91 3.49
C LEU A 82 -3.86 24.17 2.09
N VAL A 83 -5.18 24.10 1.95
CA VAL A 83 -5.87 24.21 0.66
C VAL A 83 -7.10 25.11 0.79
N GLY A 84 -7.44 25.82 -0.27
CA GLY A 84 -8.66 26.61 -0.35
C GLY A 84 -9.93 25.75 -0.45
N ASP A 85 -11.07 26.36 -0.14
CA ASP A 85 -12.38 25.75 -0.36
C ASP A 85 -12.63 25.46 -1.84
N GLY A 86 -12.93 24.20 -2.17
CA GLY A 86 -13.14 23.73 -3.54
C GLY A 86 -11.89 23.55 -4.39
N GLU A 87 -10.69 23.82 -3.86
CA GLU A 87 -9.43 23.59 -4.57
C GLU A 87 -8.93 22.16 -4.38
N THR A 88 -8.39 21.55 -5.45
CA THR A 88 -7.82 20.20 -5.37
C THR A 88 -6.35 20.25 -4.98
N ALA A 89 -5.99 19.63 -3.84
CA ALA A 89 -4.61 19.28 -3.55
C ALA A 89 -4.24 17.95 -4.20
N VAL A 90 -3.04 17.90 -4.77
CA VAL A 90 -2.40 16.68 -5.26
C VAL A 90 -1.23 16.33 -4.36
N ILE A 91 -1.30 15.16 -3.73
CA ILE A 91 -0.19 14.58 -2.98
C ILE A 91 0.44 13.51 -3.88
N GLY A 92 1.56 13.87 -4.50
CA GLY A 92 2.39 12.91 -5.24
C GLY A 92 3.05 11.92 -4.28
N GLY A 93 2.82 10.62 -4.49
CA GLY A 93 3.39 9.57 -3.66
C GLY A 93 4.81 9.16 -4.07
N LEU A 94 5.40 8.31 -3.22
CA LEU A 94 6.70 7.69 -3.44
C LEU A 94 6.61 6.66 -4.60
N THR A 95 7.30 6.90 -5.71
CA THR A 95 7.40 5.93 -6.82
C THR A 95 8.39 4.81 -6.46
N GLN A 96 7.95 3.55 -6.58
CA GLN A 96 8.83 2.40 -6.45
C GLN A 96 8.92 1.67 -7.80
N THR A 97 10.14 1.59 -8.33
CA THR A 97 10.47 0.77 -9.49
C THR A 97 11.24 -0.46 -9.01
N GLN A 98 10.67 -1.65 -9.21
CA GLN A 98 11.36 -2.91 -8.96
C GLN A 98 11.78 -3.52 -10.29
N VAL A 99 13.10 -3.67 -10.48
CA VAL A 99 13.68 -4.32 -11.66
C VAL A 99 14.23 -5.68 -11.23
N VAL A 100 13.60 -6.76 -11.70
CA VAL A 100 14.08 -8.14 -11.51
C VAL A 100 14.73 -8.59 -12.81
N LYS A 101 16.03 -8.94 -12.76
CA LYS A 101 16.77 -9.51 -13.90
C LYS A 101 17.15 -10.95 -13.57
N ASN A 102 16.59 -11.89 -14.32
CA ASN A 102 16.92 -13.30 -14.23
C ASN A 102 17.74 -13.67 -15.46
N LYS A 103 19.01 -14.05 -15.27
CA LYS A 103 19.86 -14.60 -16.33
C LYS A 103 19.94 -16.12 -16.15
N SER A 104 19.55 -16.87 -17.15
CA SER A 104 19.70 -18.33 -17.22
C SER A 104 20.54 -18.68 -18.45
N GLY A 105 21.28 -19.79 -18.42
CA GLY A 105 22.13 -20.17 -19.55
C GLY A 105 23.01 -21.37 -19.25
N ILE A 106 23.69 -21.87 -20.28
CA ILE A 106 24.62 -22.98 -20.13
C ILE A 106 25.91 -22.45 -19.46
N PRO A 107 26.38 -23.07 -18.35
CA PRO A 107 27.66 -22.73 -17.73
C PRO A 107 28.81 -22.83 -18.74
N LEU A 108 29.84 -21.99 -18.61
CA LEU A 108 30.95 -21.77 -19.57
C LEU A 108 30.58 -21.13 -20.92
N LEU A 109 29.52 -21.56 -21.60
CA LEU A 109 29.17 -21.02 -22.93
C LEU A 109 28.55 -19.62 -22.86
N SER A 110 27.82 -19.32 -21.79
CA SER A 110 27.11 -18.05 -21.57
C SER A 110 28.02 -16.85 -21.26
N ASP A 111 29.31 -17.08 -20.98
CA ASP A 111 30.30 -16.05 -20.66
C ASP A 111 31.26 -15.76 -21.83
N LEU A 112 31.13 -16.50 -22.95
CA LEU A 112 31.96 -16.28 -24.13
C LEU A 112 31.64 -14.95 -24.81
N PRO A 113 32.65 -14.11 -25.11
CA PRO A 113 32.44 -12.90 -25.89
C PRO A 113 31.91 -13.25 -27.29
N LEU A 114 31.08 -12.37 -27.86
CA LEU A 114 30.33 -12.53 -29.12
C LEU A 114 29.20 -13.58 -29.14
N ILE A 115 29.41 -14.80 -28.63
CA ILE A 115 28.43 -15.90 -28.78
C ILE A 115 27.65 -16.24 -27.51
N GLY A 116 28.05 -15.76 -26.34
CA GLY A 116 27.39 -16.10 -25.07
C GLY A 116 25.89 -15.75 -25.00
N ARG A 117 25.45 -14.74 -25.76
CA ARG A 117 24.03 -14.36 -25.88
C ARG A 117 23.15 -15.41 -26.56
N LEU A 118 23.71 -16.29 -27.40
CA LEU A 118 22.97 -17.40 -28.04
C LEU A 118 22.73 -18.56 -27.06
N PHE A 119 23.50 -18.64 -25.99
CA PHE A 119 23.47 -19.71 -24.98
C PHE A 119 23.00 -19.23 -23.60
N SER A 120 22.48 -18.00 -23.52
CA SER A 120 21.92 -17.41 -22.32
C SER A 120 20.61 -16.70 -22.63
N GLN A 121 19.62 -16.87 -21.77
CA GLN A 121 18.38 -16.11 -21.78
C GLN A 121 18.41 -15.11 -20.62
N THR A 122 17.99 -13.87 -20.88
CA THR A 122 17.85 -12.85 -19.83
C THR A 122 16.41 -12.38 -19.83
N ASP A 123 15.69 -12.71 -18.76
CA ASP A 123 14.35 -12.22 -18.52
C ASP A 123 14.42 -11.00 -17.61
N THR A 124 13.98 -9.85 -18.11
CA THR A 124 13.89 -8.61 -17.33
C THR A 124 12.42 -8.33 -17.05
N ARG A 125 12.03 -8.27 -15.77
CA ARG A 125 10.70 -7.88 -15.32
C ARG A 125 10.80 -6.57 -14.56
N GLU A 126 10.11 -5.56 -15.06
CA GLU A 126 9.99 -4.25 -14.40
C GLU A 126 8.58 -4.11 -13.84
N GLU A 127 8.47 -3.76 -12.55
CA GLU A 127 7.21 -3.49 -11.90
C GLU A 127 7.26 -2.08 -11.28
N LYS A 128 6.41 -1.19 -11.79
CA LYS A 128 6.26 0.18 -11.30
C LYS A 128 4.96 0.29 -10.53
N ARG A 129 5.03 0.81 -9.30
CA ARG A 129 3.84 1.11 -8.48
C ARG A 129 3.85 2.58 -8.09
N ASP A 130 2.84 3.32 -8.55
CA ASP A 130 2.63 4.73 -8.27
C ASP A 130 1.41 4.90 -7.34
N LEU A 131 1.52 5.72 -6.30
CA LEU A 131 0.41 6.11 -5.44
C LEU A 131 0.15 7.61 -5.63
N LEU A 132 -1.07 7.97 -6.01
CA LEU A 132 -1.51 9.36 -6.20
C LEU A 132 -2.77 9.60 -5.37
N ILE A 133 -2.76 10.65 -4.56
CA ILE A 133 -3.90 11.02 -3.74
C ILE A 133 -4.32 12.44 -4.11
N MET A 134 -5.56 12.58 -4.59
CA MET A 134 -6.19 13.87 -4.90
C MET A 134 -7.33 14.11 -3.91
N ILE A 135 -7.37 15.30 -3.32
CA ILE A 135 -8.40 15.67 -2.35
C ILE A 135 -8.89 17.08 -2.64
N THR A 136 -10.21 17.24 -2.74
CA THR A 136 -10.90 18.53 -2.89
C THR A 136 -11.80 18.72 -1.67
N PRO A 137 -11.41 19.54 -0.67
CA PRO A 137 -12.26 19.80 0.48
C PRO A 137 -13.28 20.89 0.14
N HIS A 138 -14.45 20.81 0.78
CA HIS A 138 -15.50 21.80 0.67
C HIS A 138 -15.95 22.27 2.07
N ILE A 139 -16.07 23.58 2.28
CA ILE A 139 -16.68 24.17 3.47
C ILE A 139 -18.19 24.24 3.23
N ILE A 140 -18.97 23.75 4.19
CA ILE A 140 -20.43 23.77 4.12
C ILE A 140 -20.91 24.67 5.26
N ASP A 141 -21.48 25.83 4.89
CA ASP A 141 -22.06 26.78 5.83
C ASP A 141 -23.48 26.33 6.26
N GLU A 142 -23.91 26.68 7.49
CA GLU A 142 -25.23 26.28 8.00
C GLU A 142 -26.36 26.82 7.11
N GLY A 143 -27.16 25.91 6.55
CA GLY A 143 -28.28 26.25 5.66
C GLY A 143 -28.00 25.98 4.17
N GLU A 144 -26.77 25.63 3.81
CA GLU A 144 -26.45 25.18 2.45
C GLU A 144 -26.81 23.70 2.27
N ALA A 145 -27.61 23.40 1.24
CA ALA A 145 -27.95 22.02 0.92
C ALA A 145 -26.70 21.30 0.39
N ILE A 146 -26.37 20.14 0.97
CA ILE A 146 -25.30 19.28 0.45
C ILE A 146 -25.69 18.85 -0.96
N ARG A 147 -25.10 19.50 -1.97
CA ARG A 147 -25.25 19.08 -3.36
C ARG A 147 -24.14 18.08 -3.67
N PRO A 148 -24.45 16.82 -4.02
CA PRO A 148 -23.42 15.91 -4.48
C PRO A 148 -22.75 16.53 -5.71
N PRO A 149 -21.42 16.39 -5.86
CA PRO A 149 -20.75 16.84 -7.07
C PRO A 149 -21.44 16.18 -8.28
N ASN A 150 -21.76 17.00 -9.28
CA ASN A 150 -22.33 16.49 -10.53
C ASN A 150 -21.36 15.45 -11.07
N HIS A 151 -21.81 14.20 -11.15
CA HIS A 151 -21.08 13.16 -11.84
C HIS A 151 -21.22 13.51 -13.33
N ASP A 152 -20.26 14.26 -13.86
CA ASP A 152 -20.19 14.52 -15.29
C ASP A 152 -20.07 13.15 -15.98
N GLN A 153 -21.19 12.66 -16.50
CA GLN A 153 -21.21 11.50 -17.38
C GLN A 153 -20.67 11.96 -18.73
N HIS A 154 -19.37 11.78 -18.90
CA HIS A 154 -18.70 11.80 -20.20
C HIS A 154 -18.04 10.45 -20.45
#